data_AF-A0A9X2JDY7-F1
#
_entry.id   AF-A0A9X2JDY7-F1
#
_cell.length_a   1.000
_cell.length_b   1.000
_cell.length_c   1.000
_cell.angle_alpha   90.00
_cell.angle_beta   90.00
_cell.angle_gamma   90.00
#
_symmetry.space_group_name_H-M   'P 1'
#
loop_
_entity.id
_entity.type
_entity.pdbx_description
1 polymer ?
#
loop_
_entity_poly.entity_id
_entity_poly.type
_entity_poly.pdbx_seq_one_letter_code
_entity_poly.pdbx_strand_id
1 'polypeptide(L)'
;MKRILLLASILIFALNLFGQQKAESSAPKEQSKADKFSERSGSLISNEFIDLGNIGGSGLLGGSAKAQVVILTDLLKNEKLLALRFEKYTSKSYGGGTTSIATIDTDELSGLITSINYINEKIINTTPGNYTEVKYYSRDGFSAGCYYTSEKKDWVFFLKLEKYDSDSYVWLKQKDIPSLLEILNKAKTTMDAKI
;
A
#
# COMPACT_ATOMS: atom_id res chain seq x y z
N MET A 1 33.74 44.47 -21.64
CA MET A 1 32.60 44.36 -20.71
C MET A 1 31.50 43.43 -21.24
N LYS A 2 30.92 43.63 -22.42
CA LYS A 2 29.87 42.75 -22.98
C LYS A 2 30.26 41.26 -23.11
N ARG A 3 31.52 40.96 -23.46
CA ARG A 3 32.03 39.58 -23.56
C ARG A 3 32.27 38.91 -22.20
N ILE A 4 32.58 39.70 -21.16
CA ILE A 4 32.76 39.20 -19.78
C ILE A 4 31.40 38.95 -19.12
N LEU A 5 30.42 39.82 -19.38
CA LEU A 5 29.03 39.61 -18.97
C LEU A 5 28.39 38.36 -19.58
N LEU A 6 28.71 38.04 -20.85
CA LEU A 6 28.23 36.83 -21.52
C LEU A 6 28.81 35.55 -20.89
N LEU A 7 30.10 35.57 -20.54
CA LEU A 7 30.78 34.46 -19.87
C LEU A 7 30.27 34.21 -18.45
N ALA A 8 29.97 35.28 -17.70
CA ALA A 8 29.38 35.18 -16.36
C ALA A 8 27.95 34.59 -16.39
N SER A 9 27.16 34.93 -17.42
CA SER A 9 25.79 34.40 -17.58
C SER A 9 25.74 32.91 -17.92
N ILE A 10 26.74 32.38 -18.63
CA ILE A 10 26.82 30.95 -18.98
C ILE A 10 27.21 30.10 -17.75
N LEU A 11 28.06 30.64 -16.87
CA LEU A 11 28.49 29.95 -15.64
C LEU A 11 27.34 29.75 -14.64
N ILE A 12 26.39 30.69 -14.56
CA ILE A 12 25.23 30.63 -13.65
C ILE A 12 24.20 29.60 -14.14
N PHE A 13 24.12 29.36 -15.46
CA PHE A 13 23.24 28.33 -16.03
C PHE A 13 23.75 26.90 -15.77
N ALA A 14 25.08 26.69 -15.74
CA ALA A 14 25.69 25.39 -15.49
C ALA A 14 25.48 24.87 -14.05
N LEU A 15 25.31 25.77 -13.07
CA LEU A 15 25.06 25.38 -11.67
C LEU A 15 23.64 24.81 -11.45
N ASN A 16 22.69 25.11 -12.34
CA ASN A 16 21.32 24.57 -12.26
C ASN A 16 21.18 23.16 -12.86
N LEU A 17 22.18 22.66 -13.59
CA LEU A 17 22.18 21.31 -14.15
C LEU A 17 22.49 20.22 -13.11
N PHE A 18 23.12 20.56 -11.98
CA PHE A 18 23.39 19.62 -10.88
C PHE A 18 22.20 19.46 -9.91
N GLY A 19 21.13 20.24 -10.05
CA GLY A 19 19.91 20.12 -9.22
C GLY A 19 18.85 19.16 -9.77
N GLN A 20 19.06 18.62 -10.98
CA GLN A 20 18.13 17.67 -11.64
C GLN A 20 18.69 16.25 -11.75
N GLN A 21 19.77 15.91 -11.06
CA GLN A 21 20.02 14.50 -10.76
C GLN A 21 18.87 14.04 -9.86
N LYS A 22 18.02 13.17 -10.43
CA LYS A 22 17.03 12.37 -9.70
C LYS A 22 17.56 12.10 -8.30
N ALA A 23 16.79 12.52 -7.29
CA ALA A 23 16.85 11.90 -5.99
C ALA A 23 16.46 10.42 -6.20
N GLU A 24 17.42 9.61 -6.65
CA GLU A 24 17.42 8.19 -6.36
C GLU A 24 17.49 8.11 -4.85
N SER A 25 16.36 7.75 -4.27
CA SER A 25 16.22 7.43 -2.85
C SER A 25 17.22 6.34 -2.51
N SER A 26 18.41 6.73 -2.05
CA SER A 26 19.49 5.84 -1.63
C SER A 26 19.28 5.28 -0.21
N ALA A 27 18.11 5.50 0.38
CA ALA A 27 17.65 4.65 1.48
C ALA A 27 17.07 3.38 0.85
N PRO A 28 17.56 2.17 1.19
CA PRO A 28 16.97 0.95 0.69
C PRO A 28 15.47 0.97 1.02
N LYS A 29 14.63 0.89 -0.03
CA LYS A 29 13.19 0.73 0.14
C LYS A 29 13.00 -0.54 0.96
N GLU A 30 12.43 -0.43 2.15
CA GLU A 30 12.12 -1.60 2.95
C GLU A 30 11.09 -2.43 2.14
N GLN A 31 11.49 -3.63 1.74
CA GLN A 31 10.75 -4.50 0.82
C GLN A 31 10.14 -5.67 1.60
N SER A 32 8.95 -6.11 1.18
CA SER A 32 8.35 -7.34 1.68
C SER A 32 9.20 -8.56 1.31
N LYS A 33 8.98 -9.69 1.98
CA LYS A 33 9.57 -10.97 1.60
C LYS A 33 9.06 -11.39 0.22
N ALA A 34 7.81 -11.09 -0.11
CA ALA A 34 7.25 -11.30 -1.45
C ALA A 34 8.00 -10.53 -2.53
N ASP A 35 8.27 -9.23 -2.33
CA ASP A 35 9.03 -8.41 -3.28
C ASP A 35 10.43 -9.00 -3.49
N LYS A 36 11.13 -9.31 -2.40
CA LYS A 36 12.48 -9.92 -2.45
C LYS A 36 12.48 -11.28 -3.14
N PHE A 37 11.40 -12.05 -3.02
CA PHE A 37 11.25 -13.33 -3.69
C PHE A 37 11.01 -13.15 -5.19
N SER A 38 10.16 -12.20 -5.59
CA SER A 38 9.89 -11.89 -7.01
C SER A 38 11.08 -11.29 -7.74
N GLU A 39 11.90 -10.48 -7.08
CA GLU A 39 13.02 -9.75 -7.69
C GLU A 39 14.34 -10.57 -7.74
N ARG A 40 14.31 -11.83 -7.31
CA ARG A 40 15.50 -12.67 -7.25
C ARG A 40 16.09 -12.91 -8.65
N SER A 41 17.32 -12.46 -8.85
CA SER A 41 18.03 -12.65 -10.13
C SER A 41 18.28 -14.13 -10.44
N GLY A 42 18.11 -14.50 -11.70
CA GLY A 42 18.31 -15.88 -12.18
C GLY A 42 17.21 -16.87 -11.78
N SER A 43 16.06 -16.39 -11.30
CA SER A 43 14.90 -17.22 -10.95
C SER A 43 13.83 -17.22 -12.05
N LEU A 44 13.04 -18.30 -12.11
CA LEU A 44 11.83 -18.39 -12.93
C LEU A 44 10.63 -18.44 -11.98
N ILE A 45 9.99 -17.30 -11.74
CA ILE A 45 8.90 -17.17 -10.77
C ILE A 45 7.54 -17.32 -11.45
N SER A 46 6.73 -18.25 -10.96
CA SER A 46 5.30 -18.35 -11.27
C SER A 46 4.48 -17.68 -10.18
N ASN A 47 3.45 -16.92 -10.57
CA ASN A 47 2.50 -16.28 -9.66
C ASN A 47 1.10 -16.87 -9.88
N GLU A 48 0.56 -17.55 -8.87
CA GLU A 48 -0.82 -18.00 -8.84
C GLU A 48 -1.63 -17.11 -7.90
N PHE A 49 -2.82 -16.67 -8.33
CA PHE A 49 -3.66 -15.76 -7.57
C PHE A 49 -4.99 -16.41 -7.20
N ILE A 50 -5.24 -16.56 -5.89
CA ILE A 50 -6.50 -17.04 -5.35
C ILE A 50 -7.35 -15.82 -4.97
N ASP A 51 -8.50 -15.66 -5.61
CA ASP A 51 -9.41 -14.53 -5.37
C ASP A 51 -10.13 -14.65 -4.01
N LEU A 52 -10.08 -13.58 -3.21
CA LEU A 52 -10.77 -13.48 -1.92
C LEU A 52 -11.95 -12.51 -1.95
N GLY A 53 -12.17 -11.83 -3.08
CA GLY A 53 -13.21 -10.82 -3.25
C GLY A 53 -12.68 -9.38 -3.22
N ASN A 54 -13.60 -8.44 -3.05
CA ASN A 54 -13.31 -7.00 -3.04
C ASN A 54 -13.65 -6.39 -1.68
N ILE A 55 -12.89 -5.37 -1.29
CA ILE A 55 -13.14 -4.55 -0.10
C ILE A 55 -13.34 -3.08 -0.48
N GLY A 56 -14.27 -2.40 0.18
CA GLY A 56 -14.62 -1.00 -0.09
C GLY A 56 -15.68 -0.85 -1.18
N GLY A 57 -15.71 0.32 -1.84
CA GLY A 57 -16.64 0.61 -2.94
C GLY A 57 -18.07 0.98 -2.54
N SER A 58 -18.41 0.98 -1.24
CA SER A 58 -19.79 1.23 -0.76
C SER A 58 -20.12 2.71 -0.44
N GLY A 59 -19.25 3.65 -0.85
CA GLY A 59 -19.39 5.08 -0.50
C GLY A 59 -18.95 6.03 -1.62
N LEU A 60 -19.43 7.29 -1.53
CA LEU A 60 -19.13 8.38 -2.47
C LEU A 60 -17.64 8.74 -2.58
N LEU A 61 -16.81 8.34 -1.60
CA LEU A 61 -15.39 8.68 -1.56
C LEU A 61 -14.48 7.69 -2.31
N GLY A 62 -15.06 6.66 -2.93
CA GLY A 62 -14.48 5.97 -4.09
C GLY A 62 -13.25 5.08 -3.85
N GLY A 63 -13.34 3.84 -4.33
CA GLY A 63 -12.24 2.88 -4.39
C GLY A 63 -12.65 1.52 -3.82
N SER A 64 -12.49 0.48 -4.64
CA SER A 64 -12.53 -0.92 -4.20
C SER A 64 -11.14 -1.50 -4.39
N ALA A 65 -10.62 -2.24 -3.40
CA ALA A 65 -9.45 -3.08 -3.59
C ALA A 65 -9.88 -4.52 -3.78
N LYS A 66 -9.30 -5.17 -4.79
CA LYS A 66 -9.34 -6.61 -4.93
C LYS A 66 -8.36 -7.24 -3.94
N ALA A 67 -8.79 -8.24 -3.20
CA ALA A 67 -7.96 -9.00 -2.28
C ALA A 67 -7.70 -10.41 -2.83
N GLN A 68 -6.45 -10.86 -2.78
CA GLN A 68 -6.04 -12.17 -3.28
C GLN A 68 -4.95 -12.77 -2.40
N VAL A 69 -4.89 -14.09 -2.28
CA VAL A 69 -3.63 -14.75 -1.90
C VAL A 69 -2.80 -14.92 -3.16
N VAL A 70 -1.55 -14.44 -3.15
CA VAL A 70 -0.57 -14.75 -4.19
C VAL A 70 0.36 -15.86 -3.71
N ILE A 71 0.51 -16.89 -4.53
CA ILE A 71 1.48 -17.97 -4.34
C ILE A 71 2.60 -17.75 -5.35
N LEU A 72 3.78 -17.40 -4.85
CA LEU A 72 4.99 -17.25 -5.64
C LEU A 72 5.77 -18.56 -5.59
N THR A 73 6.10 -19.12 -6.75
CA THR A 73 6.90 -20.35 -6.84
C THR A 73 8.12 -20.12 -7.73
N ASP A 74 9.33 -20.33 -7.19
CA ASP A 74 10.55 -20.43 -7.99
C ASP A 74 10.58 -21.82 -8.62
N LEU A 75 10.29 -21.91 -9.92
CA LEU A 75 10.18 -23.17 -10.63
C LEU A 75 11.52 -23.90 -10.79
N LEU A 76 12.65 -23.18 -10.70
CA LEU A 76 13.98 -23.79 -10.82
C LEU A 76 14.45 -24.36 -9.48
N LYS A 77 14.09 -23.70 -8.37
CA LYS A 77 14.48 -24.12 -7.01
C LYS A 77 13.40 -24.90 -6.27
N ASN A 78 12.18 -24.95 -6.82
CA ASN A 78 10.99 -25.51 -6.20
C ASN A 78 10.70 -24.91 -4.81
N GLU A 79 10.99 -23.61 -4.64
CA GLU A 79 10.70 -22.85 -3.42
C GLU A 79 9.37 -22.12 -3.57
N LYS A 80 8.64 -21.94 -2.47
CA LYS A 80 7.36 -21.22 -2.45
C LYS A 80 7.33 -20.15 -1.38
N LEU A 81 6.65 -19.06 -1.69
CA LEU A 81 6.28 -18.01 -0.75
C LEU A 81 4.82 -17.62 -0.99
N LEU A 82 4.10 -17.29 0.08
CA LEU A 82 2.73 -16.81 0.01
C LEU A 82 2.66 -15.40 0.61
N ALA A 83 1.78 -14.57 0.06
CA ALA A 83 1.47 -13.24 0.59
C ALA A 83 0.03 -12.84 0.27
N LEU A 84 -0.52 -11.91 1.05
CA LEU A 84 -1.82 -11.30 0.79
C LEU A 84 -1.57 -10.11 -0.13
N ARG A 85 -2.25 -10.09 -1.27
CA ARG A 85 -2.16 -9.02 -2.26
C ARG A 85 -3.43 -8.20 -2.27
N PHE A 86 -3.29 -6.88 -2.18
CA PHE A 86 -4.35 -5.94 -2.50
C PHE A 86 -4.03 -5.24 -3.82
N GLU A 87 -5.03 -5.09 -4.69
CA GLU A 87 -4.92 -4.36 -5.95
C GLU A 87 -6.04 -3.33 -6.06
N LYS A 88 -5.69 -2.11 -6.44
CA LYS A 88 -6.65 -1.06 -6.76
C LYS A 88 -6.29 -0.44 -8.11
N TYR A 89 -7.27 -0.34 -9.01
CA TYR A 89 -7.16 0.49 -10.20
C TYR A 89 -7.80 1.86 -9.96
N THR A 90 -7.05 2.92 -10.25
CA THR A 90 -7.54 4.31 -10.22
C THR A 90 -7.55 4.88 -11.62
N SER A 91 -8.73 5.21 -12.15
CA SER A 91 -8.86 5.89 -13.43
C SER A 91 -8.46 7.36 -13.32
N LYS A 92 -7.85 7.90 -14.39
CA LYS A 92 -7.46 9.31 -14.47
C LYS A 92 -8.43 10.09 -15.36
N SER A 93 -8.67 11.35 -14.98
CA SER A 93 -9.63 12.25 -15.66
C SER A 93 -9.30 12.54 -17.13
N TYR A 94 -8.03 12.46 -17.52
CA TYR A 94 -7.57 12.70 -18.90
C TYR A 94 -7.38 11.43 -19.72
N GLY A 95 -7.93 10.30 -19.27
CA GLY A 95 -7.77 8.99 -19.90
C GLY A 95 -6.64 8.15 -19.27
N GLY A 96 -6.81 6.82 -19.31
CA GLY A 96 -5.91 5.86 -18.66
C GLY A 96 -6.17 5.67 -17.16
N GLY A 97 -5.24 5.03 -16.47
CA GLY A 97 -5.29 4.79 -15.04
C GLY A 97 -4.01 4.17 -14.49
N THR A 98 -3.92 4.07 -13.18
CA THR A 98 -2.80 3.48 -12.46
C THR A 98 -3.29 2.35 -11.57
N THR A 99 -2.53 1.27 -11.50
CA THR A 99 -2.79 0.16 -10.59
C THR A 99 -1.83 0.25 -9.42
N SER A 100 -2.37 0.41 -8.21
CA SER A 100 -1.60 0.32 -6.97
C SER A 100 -1.69 -1.11 -6.44
N ILE A 101 -0.56 -1.64 -5.97
CA ILE A 101 -0.47 -3.00 -5.42
C ILE A 101 0.23 -2.95 -4.06
N ALA A 102 -0.31 -3.69 -3.10
CA ALA A 102 0.32 -3.92 -1.80
C ALA A 102 0.43 -5.41 -1.50
N THR A 103 1.49 -5.80 -0.79
CA THR A 103 1.73 -7.18 -0.37
C THR A 103 1.97 -7.27 1.13
N ILE A 104 1.17 -8.08 1.81
CA ILE A 104 1.35 -8.36 3.24
C ILE A 104 1.87 -9.76 3.38
N ASP A 105 3.08 -9.90 3.94
CA ASP A 105 3.66 -11.21 4.18
C ASP A 105 2.87 -11.98 5.24
N THR A 106 2.94 -13.31 5.20
CA THR A 106 2.22 -14.19 6.13
C THR A 106 2.51 -13.85 7.60
N ASP A 107 3.74 -13.45 7.94
CA ASP A 107 4.12 -13.12 9.30
C ASP A 107 3.63 -11.73 9.78
N GLU A 108 3.21 -10.86 8.86
CA GLU A 108 2.61 -9.56 9.15
C GLU A 108 1.08 -9.62 9.28
N LEU A 109 0.44 -10.59 8.62
CA LEU A 109 -1.02 -10.71 8.54
C LEU A 109 -1.70 -10.78 9.91
N SER A 110 -1.10 -11.48 10.88
CA SER A 110 -1.63 -11.56 12.24
C SER A 110 -1.67 -10.20 12.94
N GLY A 111 -0.60 -9.40 12.79
CA GLY A 111 -0.52 -8.04 13.32
C GLY A 111 -1.55 -7.11 12.70
N LEU A 112 -1.79 -7.24 11.39
CA LEU A 112 -2.85 -6.49 10.70
C LEU A 112 -4.24 -6.86 11.25
N ILE A 113 -4.57 -8.15 11.36
CA ILE A 113 -5.86 -8.63 11.89
C ILE A 113 -6.09 -8.10 13.32
N THR A 114 -5.09 -8.25 14.20
CA THR A 114 -5.17 -7.75 15.58
C THR A 114 -5.37 -6.24 15.62
N SER A 115 -4.68 -5.48 14.76
CA SER A 115 -4.81 -4.02 14.70
C SER A 115 -6.22 -3.58 14.28
N ILE A 116 -6.79 -4.21 13.24
CA ILE A 116 -8.15 -3.88 12.77
C ILE A 116 -9.20 -4.26 13.82
N ASN A 117 -9.05 -5.41 14.50
CA ASN A 117 -9.92 -5.77 15.62
C ASN A 117 -9.85 -4.75 16.76
N TYR A 118 -8.64 -4.35 17.17
CA TYR A 118 -8.47 -3.36 18.23
C TYR A 118 -9.12 -2.02 17.87
N ILE A 119 -8.95 -1.57 16.62
CA ILE A 119 -9.63 -0.38 16.11
C ILE A 119 -11.15 -0.54 16.25
N ASN A 120 -11.70 -1.64 15.73
CA ASN A 120 -13.14 -1.92 15.72
C ASN A 120 -13.75 -2.05 17.12
N GLU A 121 -13.01 -2.54 18.10
CA GLU A 121 -13.54 -2.76 19.45
C GLU A 121 -13.33 -1.57 20.39
N LYS A 122 -12.19 -0.88 20.25
CA LYS A 122 -11.73 0.11 21.23
C LYS A 122 -11.73 1.52 20.69
N ILE A 123 -11.24 1.74 19.46
CA ILE A 123 -11.01 3.09 18.93
C ILE A 123 -12.31 3.74 18.44
N ILE A 124 -13.17 2.99 17.75
CA ILE A 124 -14.38 3.55 17.13
C ILE A 124 -15.34 4.25 18.10
N ASN A 125 -15.31 3.86 19.38
CA ASN A 125 -16.18 4.40 20.43
C ASN A 125 -15.56 5.59 21.18
N THR A 126 -14.39 6.04 20.75
CA THR A 126 -13.70 7.21 21.34
C THR A 126 -14.01 8.48 20.55
N THR A 127 -13.88 9.61 21.21
CA THR A 127 -14.06 10.95 20.60
C THR A 127 -12.89 11.83 20.98
N PRO A 128 -11.77 11.79 20.22
CA PRO A 128 -10.62 12.63 20.48
C PRO A 128 -10.95 14.12 20.35
N GLY A 129 -10.31 14.96 21.18
CA GLY A 129 -10.47 16.43 21.10
C GLY A 129 -9.71 17.08 19.94
N ASN A 130 -8.74 16.37 19.34
CA ASN A 130 -7.88 16.85 18.25
C ASN A 130 -7.87 15.85 17.09
N TYR A 131 -7.36 16.27 15.93
CA TYR A 131 -7.07 15.34 14.84
C TYR A 131 -6.20 14.19 15.32
N THR A 132 -6.66 12.97 15.09
CA THR A 132 -6.01 11.76 15.61
C THR A 132 -6.00 10.70 14.51
N GLU A 133 -4.85 10.06 14.28
CA GLU A 133 -4.70 8.93 13.37
C GLU A 133 -4.31 7.68 14.15
N VAL A 134 -4.96 6.56 13.85
CA VAL A 134 -4.58 5.23 14.35
C VAL A 134 -4.36 4.33 13.15
N LYS A 135 -3.15 3.81 12.99
CA LYS A 135 -2.74 3.10 11.77
C LYS A 135 -1.74 1.98 12.04
N TYR A 136 -1.95 0.89 11.31
CA TYR A 136 -0.99 -0.19 11.09
C TYR A 136 -0.12 0.15 9.87
N TYR A 137 1.14 -0.28 9.90
CA TYR A 137 2.07 -0.21 8.77
C TYR A 137 2.74 -1.56 8.53
N SER A 138 2.80 -1.99 7.27
CA SER A 138 3.63 -3.10 6.82
C SER A 138 5.03 -2.62 6.42
N ARG A 139 5.94 -3.57 6.20
CA ARG A 139 7.30 -3.33 5.73
C ARG A 139 7.35 -2.64 4.36
N ASP A 140 6.47 -3.00 3.43
CA ASP A 140 6.43 -2.45 2.06
C ASP A 140 5.70 -1.09 1.95
N GLY A 141 5.16 -0.60 3.07
CA GLY A 141 4.54 0.73 3.16
C GLY A 141 3.02 0.76 2.94
N PHE A 142 2.36 -0.40 2.84
CA PHE A 142 0.92 -0.47 3.02
C PHE A 142 0.53 0.00 4.42
N SER A 143 -0.62 0.66 4.52
CA SER A 143 -1.20 1.04 5.80
C SER A 143 -2.70 0.85 5.83
N ALA A 144 -3.21 0.53 7.01
CA ALA A 144 -4.64 0.39 7.27
C ALA A 144 -4.97 1.01 8.62
N GLY A 145 -6.08 1.72 8.70
CA GLY A 145 -6.40 2.43 9.92
C GLY A 145 -7.61 3.34 9.81
N CYS A 146 -7.66 4.30 10.72
CA CYS A 146 -8.67 5.34 10.72
C CYS A 146 -8.10 6.67 11.21
N TYR A 147 -8.78 7.75 10.86
CA TYR A 147 -8.52 9.06 11.42
C TYR A 147 -9.80 9.71 11.91
N TYR A 148 -9.68 10.54 12.94
CA TYR A 148 -10.75 11.36 13.47
C TYR A 148 -10.48 12.81 13.11
N THR A 149 -11.49 13.50 12.56
CA THR A 149 -11.46 14.95 12.33
C THR A 149 -12.61 15.63 13.04
N SER A 150 -12.33 16.80 13.65
CA SER A 150 -13.31 17.64 14.31
C SER A 150 -14.41 18.15 13.38
N GLU A 151 -14.15 18.18 12.07
CA GLU A 151 -15.12 18.60 11.05
C GLU A 151 -16.23 17.56 10.85
N LYS A 152 -15.86 16.28 10.71
CA LYS A 152 -16.80 15.18 10.49
C LYS A 152 -17.36 14.61 11.78
N LYS A 153 -16.67 14.85 12.90
CA LYS A 153 -16.96 14.27 14.22
C LYS A 153 -17.14 12.75 14.21
N ASP A 154 -16.42 12.09 13.30
CA ASP A 154 -16.54 10.66 13.04
C ASP A 154 -15.19 10.07 12.63
N TRP A 155 -15.03 8.77 12.84
CA TRP A 155 -13.87 8.00 12.40
C TRP A 155 -14.00 7.63 10.93
N VAL A 156 -13.00 8.03 10.13
CA VAL A 156 -12.91 7.68 8.71
C VAL A 156 -11.87 6.58 8.54
N PHE A 157 -12.28 5.44 8.00
CA PHE A 157 -11.43 4.26 7.84
C PHE A 157 -10.82 4.19 6.44
N PHE A 158 -9.63 3.62 6.35
CA PHE A 158 -8.93 3.48 5.09
C PHE A 158 -8.00 2.27 5.03
N LEU A 159 -7.73 1.85 3.80
CA LEU A 159 -6.51 1.16 3.40
C LEU A 159 -5.75 2.10 2.47
N LYS A 160 -4.42 2.12 2.52
CA LYS A 160 -3.56 2.82 1.58
C LYS A 160 -2.54 1.83 1.06
N LEU A 161 -2.65 1.51 -0.23
CA LEU A 161 -1.83 0.45 -0.83
C LEU A 161 -0.36 0.87 -0.98
N GLU A 162 -0.11 2.16 -1.26
CA GLU A 162 1.25 2.65 -1.47
C GLU A 162 1.56 3.85 -0.58
N LYS A 163 2.74 3.83 0.05
CA LYS A 163 3.18 4.86 1.01
C LYS A 163 3.13 6.28 0.44
N TYR A 164 3.58 6.45 -0.80
CA TYR A 164 3.78 7.76 -1.44
C TYR A 164 2.75 8.09 -2.54
N ASP A 165 1.72 7.26 -2.71
CA ASP A 165 0.65 7.50 -3.69
C ASP A 165 -0.67 7.84 -2.97
N SER A 166 -1.12 9.09 -3.11
CA SER A 166 -2.42 9.54 -2.59
C SER A 166 -3.61 8.94 -3.34
N ASP A 167 -3.40 8.42 -4.54
CA ASP A 167 -4.46 7.79 -5.32
C ASP A 167 -4.65 6.32 -4.93
N SER A 168 -3.83 5.80 -4.01
CA SER A 168 -3.87 4.41 -3.53
C SER A 168 -4.80 4.17 -2.34
N TYR A 169 -5.51 5.20 -1.86
CA TYR A 169 -6.48 5.07 -0.78
C TYR A 169 -7.72 4.27 -1.20
N VAL A 170 -8.17 3.39 -0.31
CA VAL A 170 -9.46 2.71 -0.34
C VAL A 170 -10.21 3.13 0.92
N TRP A 171 -11.21 3.97 0.74
CA TRP A 171 -12.00 4.50 1.86
C TRP A 171 -13.07 3.49 2.28
N LEU A 172 -13.16 3.26 3.59
CA LEU A 172 -14.08 2.30 4.18
C LEU A 172 -15.03 3.01 5.16
N LYS A 173 -16.24 2.47 5.27
CA LYS A 173 -17.16 2.81 6.36
C LYS A 173 -17.01 1.79 7.48
N GLN A 174 -17.43 2.14 8.69
CA GLN A 174 -17.44 1.20 9.82
C GLN A 174 -18.15 -0.12 9.49
N LYS A 175 -19.26 -0.07 8.73
CA LYS A 175 -20.00 -1.26 8.29
C LYS A 175 -19.22 -2.19 7.36
N ASP A 176 -18.13 -1.71 6.74
CA ASP A 176 -17.29 -2.49 5.83
C ASP A 176 -16.16 -3.23 6.59
N ILE A 177 -15.93 -2.88 7.86
CA ILE A 177 -14.89 -3.50 8.72
C ILE A 177 -15.11 -5.00 8.93
N PRO A 178 -16.34 -5.52 9.17
CA PRO A 178 -16.57 -6.95 9.25
C PRO A 178 -16.16 -7.70 7.97
N SER A 179 -16.46 -7.15 6.78
CA SER A 179 -16.04 -7.76 5.50
C SER A 179 -14.52 -7.72 5.32
N LEU A 180 -13.84 -6.65 5.75
CA LEU A 180 -12.38 -6.60 5.74
C LEU A 180 -11.80 -7.73 6.61
N LEU A 181 -12.29 -7.86 7.85
CA LEU A 181 -11.85 -8.91 8.77
C LEU A 181 -12.13 -10.31 8.23
N GLU A 182 -13.27 -10.52 7.58
CA GLU A 182 -13.59 -11.79 6.91
C GLU A 182 -12.57 -12.12 5.82
N ILE A 183 -12.23 -11.16 4.95
CA ILE A 183 -11.21 -11.33 3.90
C ILE A 183 -9.84 -11.65 4.51
N LEU A 184 -9.42 -10.94 5.55
CA LEU A 184 -8.12 -11.16 6.19
C LEU A 184 -8.04 -12.57 6.83
N ASN A 185 -9.11 -13.02 7.48
CA ASN A 185 -9.17 -14.36 8.08
C ASN A 185 -9.24 -15.47 7.02
N LYS A 186 -9.94 -15.24 5.90
CA LYS A 186 -9.91 -16.13 4.73
C LYS A 186 -8.49 -16.22 4.16
N ALA A 187 -7.81 -15.09 3.97
CA ALA A 187 -6.43 -15.05 3.49
C ALA A 187 -5.52 -15.90 4.39
N LYS A 188 -5.62 -15.70 5.72
CA LYS A 188 -4.83 -16.46 6.70
C LYS A 188 -5.07 -17.97 6.56
N THR A 189 -6.33 -18.39 6.56
CA THR A 189 -6.70 -19.81 6.40
C THR A 189 -6.20 -20.40 5.08
N THR A 190 -6.34 -19.66 3.98
CA THR A 190 -5.88 -20.09 2.66
C THR A 190 -4.36 -20.24 2.60
N MET A 191 -3.61 -19.32 3.23
CA MET A 191 -2.15 -19.43 3.30
C MET A 191 -1.72 -20.61 4.16
N ASP A 192 -2.30 -20.77 5.35
CA ASP A 192 -1.99 -21.87 6.27
C ASP A 192 -2.23 -23.25 5.63
N ALA A 193 -3.23 -23.37 4.74
CA ALA A 193 -3.54 -24.60 4.02
C ALA A 193 -2.64 -24.88 2.80
N LYS A 194 -1.78 -23.93 2.40
CA LYS A 194 -0.96 -23.97 1.18
C LYS A 194 0.54 -23.91 1.45
N ILE A 195 0.94 -23.67 2.70
CA ILE A 195 2.29 -23.87 3.23
C ILE A 195 2.56 -25.37 3.33
#